data_AF-A0A9E3DHL5-F1
#
_entry.id   AF-A0A9E3DHL5-F1
#
_cell.length_a   1.000
_cell.length_b   1.000
_cell.length_c   1.000
_cell.angle_alpha   90.00
_cell.angle_beta   90.00
_cell.angle_gamma   90.00
#
_symmetry.space_group_name_H-M   'P 1'
#
loop_
_entity.id
_entity.type
_entity.pdbx_description
1 polymer ?
#
loop_
_entity_poly.entity_id
_entity_poly.type
_entity_poly.pdbx_seq_one_letter_code
_entity_poly.pdbx_strand_id
1 'polypeptide(L)'
;MDQHVQSANNDLSSPFAQAANTPNAMLGVAKSWATSVGATTKAWSDINAPSTPGGPPPTPGVKTARAIRATQQTVAAVVGGLGLLKQALDVGFANLTAPLAAICPSLPAATLGSPYAGTPHAHPAHPPSGPPPVPPTPMPSFGVAMLSLNLKTLINGMPAARVDDIGLAPTCFGIPPAWFKIKTGSSNTFIGGVRAARLGDICKACPTIPEAPSISAGAVLGAIGKVAAVAAKGLAVLGVVAGALGIAADLAETATADSEAEAANKAADAALSSAQMAADAGKMAAEAAMWKDPALPPTGSIGAIIDGSHTNVLIGGFPMVNIPDPVGALLNRLSRYQVPPGEEEAPKAGTAACH
;
A
#
# COMPACT_ATOMS: atom_id res chain seq x y z
N MET A 1 23.81 19.24 -17.11
CA MET A 1 23.22 19.01 -15.77
C MET A 1 23.30 17.52 -15.54
N ASP A 2 24.31 17.07 -14.79
CA ASP A 2 24.46 15.66 -14.45
C ASP A 2 23.40 15.29 -13.43
N GLN A 3 22.34 14.65 -13.93
CA GLN A 3 21.23 14.18 -13.11
C GLN A 3 21.69 12.89 -12.43
N HIS A 4 22.35 13.02 -11.27
CA HIS A 4 22.64 11.88 -10.42
C HIS A 4 21.32 11.25 -9.98
N VAL A 5 20.97 10.13 -10.62
CA VAL A 5 19.83 9.28 -10.29
C VAL A 5 19.96 8.86 -8.84
N GLN A 6 19.13 9.43 -7.96
CA GLN A 6 18.98 8.92 -6.61
C GLN A 6 18.36 7.53 -6.71
N SER A 7 19.17 6.50 -6.44
CA SER A 7 18.74 5.11 -6.30
C SER A 7 17.67 4.97 -5.22
N ALA A 8 16.84 3.93 -5.28
CA ALA A 8 15.85 3.54 -4.26
C ALA A 8 16.36 3.66 -2.80
N ASN A 9 17.68 3.51 -2.62
CA ASN A 9 18.35 3.45 -1.32
C ASN A 9 19.21 4.69 -1.01
N ASN A 10 19.06 5.79 -1.76
CA ASN A 10 19.97 6.95 -1.73
C ASN A 10 21.45 6.58 -1.97
N ASP A 11 21.70 5.43 -2.60
CA ASP A 11 23.04 4.97 -2.95
C ASP A 11 23.49 5.67 -4.24
N LEU A 12 24.52 6.52 -4.12
CA LEU A 12 25.12 7.25 -5.24
C LEU A 12 26.22 6.45 -5.95
N SER A 13 26.42 5.18 -5.59
CA SER A 13 27.40 4.32 -6.25
C SER A 13 26.96 3.97 -7.68
N SER A 14 27.92 3.52 -8.50
CA SER A 14 27.63 3.10 -9.88
C SER A 14 26.56 1.99 -9.92
N PRO A 15 25.77 1.87 -11.00
CA PRO A 15 24.74 0.84 -11.11
C PRO A 15 25.25 -0.59 -10.89
N PHE A 16 26.50 -0.88 -11.28
CA PHE A 16 27.15 -2.17 -11.03
C PHE A 16 27.54 -2.36 -9.56
N ALA A 17 27.98 -1.30 -8.88
CA ALA A 17 28.23 -1.34 -7.45
C ALA A 17 26.93 -1.54 -6.65
N GLN A 18 25.82 -0.92 -7.07
CA GLN A 18 24.51 -1.14 -6.47
C GLN A 18 24.05 -2.60 -6.62
N ALA A 19 24.21 -3.18 -7.80
CA ALA A 19 23.91 -4.60 -8.05
C ALA A 19 24.78 -5.51 -7.18
N ALA A 20 26.09 -5.25 -7.07
CA ALA A 20 26.98 -6.00 -6.20
C ALA A 20 26.64 -5.86 -4.70
N ASN A 21 26.10 -4.71 -4.30
CA ASN A 21 25.70 -4.41 -2.93
C ASN A 21 24.31 -4.93 -2.55
N THR A 22 23.63 -5.67 -3.45
CA THR A 22 22.29 -6.24 -3.23
C THR A 22 22.15 -6.97 -1.88
N PRO A 23 23.09 -7.87 -1.47
CA PRO A 23 22.97 -8.57 -0.19
C PRO A 23 22.96 -7.62 1.02
N ASN A 24 23.80 -6.57 1.00
CA ASN A 24 23.85 -5.58 2.08
C ASN A 24 22.62 -4.68 2.10
N ALA A 25 22.07 -4.33 0.93
CA ALA A 25 20.85 -3.54 0.84
C ALA A 25 19.64 -4.32 1.39
N MET A 26 19.52 -5.60 1.04
CA MET A 26 18.51 -6.49 1.63
C MET A 26 18.70 -6.66 3.15
N LEU A 27 19.93 -6.82 3.61
CA LEU A 27 20.25 -6.85 5.04
C LEU A 27 19.90 -5.51 5.72
N GLY A 28 20.04 -4.39 5.01
CA GLY A 28 19.65 -3.06 5.45
C GLY A 28 18.16 -2.98 5.81
N VAL A 29 17.30 -3.65 5.04
CA VAL A 29 15.86 -3.75 5.34
C VAL A 29 15.63 -4.47 6.67
N ALA A 30 16.30 -5.60 6.89
CA ALA A 30 16.23 -6.35 8.15
C ALA A 30 16.76 -5.53 9.35
N LYS A 31 17.86 -4.79 9.17
CA LYS A 31 18.41 -3.89 10.21
C LYS A 31 17.45 -2.75 10.51
N SER A 32 16.84 -2.13 9.50
CA SER A 32 15.85 -1.07 9.67
C SER A 32 14.64 -1.57 10.47
N TRP A 33 14.13 -2.75 10.13
CA TRP A 33 13.07 -3.40 10.90
C TRP A 33 13.50 -3.69 12.34
N ALA A 34 14.69 -4.25 12.57
CA ALA A 34 15.20 -4.51 13.92
C ALA A 34 15.32 -3.22 14.75
N THR A 35 15.77 -2.12 14.14
CA THR A 35 15.77 -0.79 14.76
C THR A 35 14.36 -0.33 15.10
N SER A 36 13.36 -0.59 14.25
CA SER A 36 11.95 -0.26 14.54
C SER A 36 11.37 -1.06 15.72
N VAL A 37 11.79 -2.33 15.87
CA VAL A 37 11.44 -3.17 17.02
C VAL A 37 12.10 -2.61 18.29
N GLY A 38 13.38 -2.25 18.23
CA GLY A 38 14.08 -1.62 19.36
C GLY A 38 13.45 -0.30 19.79
N ALA A 39 13.03 0.53 18.83
CA ALA A 39 12.29 1.76 19.09
C ALA A 39 10.95 1.48 19.78
N THR A 40 10.26 0.39 19.42
CA THR A 40 9.03 -0.05 20.08
C THR A 40 9.30 -0.41 21.55
N THR A 41 10.34 -1.21 21.84
CA THR A 41 10.71 -1.56 23.22
C THR A 41 11.03 -0.31 24.05
N LYS A 42 11.76 0.64 23.46
CA LYS A 42 12.06 1.93 24.09
C LYS A 42 10.80 2.75 24.36
N ALA A 43 9.85 2.79 23.43
CA ALA A 43 8.59 3.51 23.64
C ALA A 43 7.78 2.94 24.81
N TRP A 44 7.79 1.61 25.00
CA TRP A 44 7.18 0.98 26.17
C TRP A 44 7.91 1.28 27.48
N SER A 45 9.25 1.30 27.49
CA SER A 45 10.02 1.65 28.70
C SER A 45 9.84 3.12 29.11
N ASP A 46 9.61 4.00 28.14
CA ASP A 46 9.56 5.44 28.35
C ASP A 46 8.18 5.97 28.73
N ILE A 47 7.15 5.13 28.82
CA ILE A 47 5.78 5.54 29.21
C ILE A 47 5.80 6.33 30.53
N ASN A 48 6.58 5.86 31.50
CA ASN A 48 6.67 6.48 32.83
C ASN A 48 7.89 7.39 33.01
N ALA A 49 8.79 7.47 32.03
CA ALA A 49 10.00 8.27 32.14
C ALA A 49 9.67 9.78 32.11
N PRO A 50 10.38 10.63 32.87
CA PRO A 50 10.24 12.07 32.74
C PRO A 50 10.69 12.54 31.33
N SER A 51 10.06 13.59 30.80
CA SER A 51 10.37 14.15 29.46
C SER A 51 11.77 14.75 29.38
N THR A 52 12.35 15.15 30.52
CA THR A 52 13.73 15.59 30.66
C THR A 52 14.44 14.79 31.76
N PRO A 53 15.76 14.52 31.64
CA PRO A 53 16.51 13.86 32.71
C PRO A 53 16.38 14.65 34.04
N GLY A 54 15.84 14.01 35.08
CA GLY A 54 15.58 14.63 36.38
C GLY A 54 14.32 15.52 36.47
N GLY A 55 13.51 15.58 35.40
CA GLY A 55 12.25 16.31 35.38
C GLY A 55 11.12 15.64 36.19
N PRO A 56 9.97 16.32 36.34
CA PRO A 56 8.80 15.76 37.03
C PRO A 56 8.25 14.55 36.29
N PRO A 57 7.57 13.62 37.00
CA PRO A 57 6.94 12.48 36.36
C PRO A 57 5.88 12.94 35.35
N PRO A 58 5.69 12.19 34.24
CA PRO A 58 4.76 12.60 33.18
C PRO A 58 3.32 12.63 33.70
N THR A 59 2.54 13.59 33.21
CA THR A 59 1.11 13.70 33.54
C THR A 59 0.32 12.48 33.02
N PRO A 60 -0.87 12.18 33.57
CA PRO A 60 -1.72 11.10 33.06
C PRO A 60 -2.02 11.19 31.55
N GLY A 61 -2.19 12.42 31.03
CA GLY A 61 -2.39 12.67 29.60
C GLY A 61 -1.16 12.28 28.76
N VAL A 62 0.04 12.69 29.19
CA VAL A 62 1.31 12.34 28.52
C VAL A 62 1.54 10.82 28.54
N LYS A 63 1.26 10.15 29.66
CA LYS A 63 1.36 8.69 29.77
C LYS A 63 0.42 7.98 28.78
N THR A 64 -0.80 8.49 28.66
CA THR A 64 -1.81 7.94 27.74
C THR A 64 -1.38 8.12 26.28
N ALA A 65 -0.92 9.31 25.89
CA ALA A 65 -0.43 9.57 24.54
C ALA A 65 0.76 8.66 24.16
N ARG A 66 1.74 8.53 25.06
CA ARG A 66 2.91 7.64 24.86
C ARG A 66 2.51 6.18 24.70
N ALA A 67 1.54 5.71 25.47
CA ALA A 67 1.10 4.34 25.39
C ALA A 67 0.30 4.04 24.11
N ILE A 68 -0.50 5.01 23.62
CA ILE A 68 -1.14 4.92 22.29
C ILE A 68 -0.05 4.85 21.21
N ARG A 69 1.00 5.68 21.29
CA ARG A 69 2.13 5.64 20.36
C ARG A 69 2.90 4.32 20.42
N ALA A 70 3.20 3.80 21.60
CA ALA A 70 3.87 2.52 21.77
C ALA A 70 3.04 1.36 21.16
N THR A 71 1.72 1.41 21.33
CA THR A 71 0.79 0.46 20.70
C THR A 71 0.82 0.57 19.17
N GLN A 72 0.75 1.79 18.63
CA GLN A 72 0.86 2.06 17.20
C GLN A 72 2.19 1.56 16.61
N GLN A 73 3.32 1.83 17.29
CA GLN A 73 4.64 1.35 16.88
C GLN A 73 4.74 -0.18 16.93
N THR A 74 4.13 -0.82 17.93
CA THR A 74 4.06 -2.29 18.02
C THR A 74 3.33 -2.87 16.80
N VAL A 75 2.17 -2.29 16.47
CA VAL A 75 1.40 -2.70 15.30
C VAL A 75 2.20 -2.45 14.01
N ALA A 76 2.84 -1.29 13.87
CA ALA A 76 3.66 -0.95 12.72
C ALA A 76 4.87 -1.89 12.59
N ALA A 77 5.52 -2.27 13.69
CA ALA A 77 6.64 -3.22 13.70
C ALA A 77 6.21 -4.62 13.27
N VAL A 78 5.03 -5.08 13.69
CA VAL A 78 4.48 -6.36 13.24
C VAL A 78 4.11 -6.31 11.77
N VAL A 79 3.40 -5.26 11.32
CA VAL A 79 3.04 -5.09 9.90
C VAL A 79 4.29 -4.98 9.03
N GLY A 80 5.28 -4.20 9.47
CA GLY A 80 6.59 -4.08 8.81
C GLY A 80 7.34 -5.40 8.78
N GLY A 81 7.24 -6.21 9.84
CA GLY A 81 7.84 -7.55 9.91
C GLY A 81 7.20 -8.53 8.93
N LEU A 82 5.88 -8.48 8.78
CA LEU A 82 5.18 -9.22 7.72
C LEU A 82 5.65 -8.72 6.34
N GLY A 83 5.69 -7.41 6.11
CA GLY A 83 6.15 -6.82 4.85
C GLY A 83 7.66 -6.98 4.57
N LEU A 84 8.45 -7.49 5.51
CA LEU A 84 9.91 -7.50 5.46
C LEU A 84 10.44 -8.22 4.22
N LEU A 85 9.91 -9.41 3.93
CA LEU A 85 10.36 -10.20 2.79
C LEU A 85 10.02 -9.50 1.47
N LYS A 86 8.83 -8.92 1.36
CA LYS A 86 8.43 -8.15 0.18
C LYS A 86 9.35 -6.95 -0.03
N GLN A 87 9.60 -6.18 1.02
CA GLN A 87 10.48 -5.00 0.96
C GLN A 87 11.92 -5.39 0.61
N ALA A 88 12.43 -6.47 1.19
CA ALA A 88 13.75 -7.01 0.85
C ALA A 88 13.82 -7.46 -0.61
N LEU A 89 12.77 -8.10 -1.13
CA LEU A 89 12.69 -8.46 -2.55
C LEU A 89 12.61 -7.21 -3.43
N ASP A 90 11.77 -6.23 -3.09
CA ASP A 90 11.64 -5.00 -3.88
C ASP A 90 12.96 -4.21 -3.93
N VAL A 91 13.66 -4.07 -2.80
CA VAL A 91 15.00 -3.47 -2.72
C VAL A 91 16.03 -4.31 -3.46
N GLY A 92 15.98 -5.63 -3.29
CA GLY A 92 16.92 -6.55 -3.93
C GLY A 92 16.80 -6.54 -5.45
N PHE A 93 15.58 -6.56 -5.98
CA PHE A 93 15.31 -6.44 -7.41
C PHE A 93 15.68 -5.05 -7.94
N ALA A 94 15.38 -3.98 -7.20
CA ALA A 94 15.78 -2.63 -7.59
C ALA A 94 17.30 -2.51 -7.74
N ASN A 95 18.08 -3.07 -6.80
CA ASN A 95 19.53 -3.07 -6.85
C ASN A 95 20.07 -4.00 -7.95
N LEU A 96 19.57 -5.23 -8.03
CA LEU A 96 20.03 -6.22 -9.02
C LEU A 96 19.80 -5.73 -10.45
N THR A 97 18.70 -5.00 -10.65
CA THR A 97 18.34 -4.45 -11.96
C THR A 97 18.81 -3.01 -12.16
N ALA A 98 19.61 -2.45 -11.25
CA ALA A 98 20.13 -1.09 -11.36
C ALA A 98 20.88 -0.82 -12.69
N PRO A 99 21.72 -1.74 -13.22
CA PRO A 99 22.35 -1.53 -14.53
C PRO A 99 21.34 -1.42 -15.68
N LEU A 100 20.28 -2.24 -15.64
CA LEU A 100 19.20 -2.17 -16.63
C LEU A 100 18.36 -0.90 -16.46
N ALA A 101 18.09 -0.51 -15.21
CA ALA A 101 17.37 0.72 -14.91
C ALA A 101 18.13 1.97 -15.36
N ALA A 102 19.46 1.94 -15.33
CA ALA A 102 20.32 3.06 -15.74
C ALA A 102 20.37 3.29 -17.26
N ILE A 103 20.10 2.25 -18.07
CA ILE A 103 20.00 2.39 -19.53
C ILE A 103 18.59 2.73 -20.00
N CYS A 104 17.59 2.60 -19.14
CA CYS A 104 16.22 3.02 -19.44
C CYS A 104 16.05 4.53 -19.24
N PRO A 105 15.32 5.21 -20.13
CA PRO A 105 15.06 6.63 -19.97
C PRO A 105 14.27 6.89 -18.67
N SER A 106 14.60 7.97 -17.99
CA SER A 106 13.73 8.51 -16.94
C SER A 106 12.50 9.14 -17.60
N LEU A 107 11.32 8.72 -17.18
CA LEU A 107 10.04 9.17 -17.77
C LEU A 107 9.30 10.07 -16.78
N PRO A 108 8.50 11.04 -17.27
CA PRO A 108 7.70 11.90 -16.39
C PRO A 108 6.83 11.09 -15.41
N ALA A 109 6.79 11.55 -14.16
CA ALA A 109 5.99 10.92 -13.11
C ALA A 109 4.50 11.04 -13.43
N ALA A 110 3.72 10.02 -13.05
CA ALA A 110 2.27 10.11 -13.08
C ALA A 110 1.76 10.67 -11.74
N THR A 111 0.75 11.54 -11.81
CA THR A 111 0.04 12.16 -10.68
C THR A 111 -1.47 12.09 -10.87
N LEU A 112 -2.22 12.61 -9.90
CA LEU A 112 -3.64 12.91 -10.04
C LEU A 112 -3.91 13.63 -11.37
N GLY A 113 -4.92 13.15 -12.09
CA GLY A 113 -5.32 13.72 -13.38
C GLY A 113 -4.49 13.24 -14.57
N SER A 114 -3.45 12.42 -14.38
CA SER A 114 -2.63 11.94 -15.51
C SER A 114 -3.49 11.15 -16.48
N PRO A 115 -3.49 11.50 -17.77
CA PRO A 115 -4.37 10.88 -18.74
C PRO A 115 -3.87 9.49 -19.11
N TYR A 116 -4.85 8.62 -19.30
CA TYR A 116 -4.70 7.24 -19.72
C TYR A 116 -5.36 7.05 -21.08
N ALA A 117 -4.75 6.22 -21.92
CA ALA A 117 -5.37 5.69 -23.13
C ALA A 117 -5.15 4.19 -23.22
N GLY A 118 -6.23 3.45 -23.49
CA GLY A 118 -6.27 2.02 -23.70
C GLY A 118 -6.83 1.64 -25.05
N THR A 119 -6.45 0.44 -25.48
CA THR A 119 -6.85 -0.13 -26.76
C THR A 119 -8.39 -0.20 -26.88
N PRO A 120 -8.93 0.04 -28.08
CA PRO A 120 -10.33 -0.19 -28.36
C PRO A 120 -10.75 -1.60 -27.98
N HIS A 121 -11.82 -1.72 -27.20
CA HIS A 121 -12.44 -3.00 -26.82
C HIS A 121 -13.94 -2.81 -26.64
N ALA A 122 -14.69 -3.91 -26.63
CA ALA A 122 -16.14 -3.91 -26.54
C ALA A 122 -16.62 -4.80 -25.39
N HIS A 123 -17.82 -4.53 -24.93
CA HIS A 123 -18.49 -5.25 -23.87
C HIS A 123 -19.90 -5.62 -24.33
N PRO A 124 -20.38 -6.85 -24.11
CA PRO A 124 -21.66 -7.28 -24.67
C PRO A 124 -22.86 -6.72 -23.89
N ALA A 125 -22.64 -6.25 -22.66
CA ALA A 125 -23.71 -6.01 -21.69
C ALA A 125 -24.17 -4.55 -21.60
N HIS A 126 -23.49 -3.60 -22.26
CA HIS A 126 -23.84 -2.18 -22.16
C HIS A 126 -23.46 -1.36 -23.42
N PRO A 127 -24.15 -0.21 -23.63
CA PRO A 127 -23.86 0.74 -24.70
C PRO A 127 -22.38 1.17 -24.75
N PRO A 128 -21.82 1.47 -25.94
CA PRO A 128 -22.46 1.51 -27.26
C PRO A 128 -22.64 0.14 -27.92
N SER A 129 -22.09 -0.91 -27.31
CA SER A 129 -22.43 -2.28 -27.64
C SER A 129 -23.78 -2.65 -27.00
N GLY A 130 -24.34 -3.81 -27.33
CA GLY A 130 -25.59 -4.21 -26.70
C GLY A 130 -25.82 -5.70 -26.84
N PRO A 131 -26.86 -6.25 -26.19
CA PRO A 131 -27.28 -7.60 -26.51
C PRO A 131 -27.58 -7.68 -28.03
N PRO A 132 -27.37 -8.85 -28.66
CA PRO A 132 -27.76 -9.06 -30.05
C PRO A 132 -29.17 -8.50 -30.32
N PRO A 133 -29.38 -7.73 -31.41
CA PRO A 133 -28.58 -7.68 -32.64
C PRO A 133 -27.55 -6.53 -32.71
N VAL A 134 -27.33 -5.76 -31.64
CA VAL A 134 -26.38 -4.64 -31.69
C VAL A 134 -24.96 -5.17 -31.87
N PRO A 135 -24.23 -4.80 -32.93
CA PRO A 135 -22.88 -5.29 -33.14
C PRO A 135 -21.93 -4.78 -32.04
N PRO A 136 -20.96 -5.59 -31.61
CA PRO A 136 -19.88 -5.11 -30.76
C PRO A 136 -19.21 -3.89 -31.38
N THR A 137 -19.22 -2.79 -30.66
CA THR A 137 -18.64 -1.52 -31.10
C THR A 137 -17.44 -1.21 -30.21
N PRO A 138 -16.21 -1.50 -30.66
CA PRO A 138 -15.01 -1.23 -29.88
C PRO A 138 -14.82 0.27 -29.67
N MET A 139 -14.65 0.68 -28.42
CA MET A 139 -14.38 2.07 -28.06
C MET A 139 -13.01 2.19 -27.40
N PRO A 140 -12.22 3.23 -27.73
CA PRO A 140 -11.00 3.52 -27.00
C PRO A 140 -11.33 3.86 -25.54
N SER A 141 -10.43 3.46 -24.65
CA SER A 141 -10.57 3.70 -23.20
C SER A 141 -9.69 4.87 -22.81
N PHE A 142 -10.28 6.06 -22.67
CA PHE A 142 -9.61 7.26 -22.20
C PHE A 142 -10.08 7.59 -20.80
N GLY A 143 -9.15 8.04 -19.98
CA GLY A 143 -9.41 8.28 -18.58
C GLY A 143 -8.33 9.10 -17.90
N VAL A 144 -8.47 9.24 -16.60
CA VAL A 144 -7.51 9.94 -15.74
C VAL A 144 -7.28 9.16 -14.45
N ALA A 145 -6.04 9.17 -13.94
CA ALA A 145 -5.71 8.61 -12.63
C ALA A 145 -6.37 9.45 -11.51
N MET A 146 -7.08 8.82 -10.56
CA MET A 146 -7.92 9.57 -9.60
C MET A 146 -7.96 9.02 -8.17
N LEU A 147 -7.86 7.70 -7.96
CA LEU A 147 -8.15 7.04 -6.68
C LEU A 147 -6.93 6.34 -6.10
N SER A 148 -6.81 6.39 -4.76
CA SER A 148 -5.74 5.78 -3.94
C SER A 148 -4.31 6.23 -4.27
N LEU A 149 -4.20 7.36 -4.97
CA LEU A 149 -2.93 8.07 -5.14
C LEU A 149 -2.28 8.39 -3.79
N ASN A 150 -0.97 8.63 -3.80
CA ASN A 150 -0.24 8.96 -2.60
C ASN A 150 -0.49 10.42 -2.18
N LEU A 151 -1.19 10.63 -1.08
CA LEU A 151 -1.51 11.97 -0.57
C LEU A 151 -0.36 12.61 0.23
N LYS A 152 0.68 11.84 0.58
CA LYS A 152 1.86 12.33 1.32
C LYS A 152 2.96 12.86 0.40
N THR A 153 3.12 12.25 -0.78
CA THR A 153 4.11 12.64 -1.78
C THR A 153 3.39 13.38 -2.90
N LEU A 154 3.55 14.71 -2.89
CA LEU A 154 2.99 15.58 -3.92
C LEU A 154 4.07 15.90 -4.97
N ILE A 155 3.77 15.64 -6.23
CA ILE A 155 4.59 16.04 -7.38
C ILE A 155 3.88 17.22 -8.03
N ASN A 156 4.53 18.38 -8.07
CA ASN A 156 3.91 19.64 -8.51
C ASN A 156 2.59 19.95 -7.78
N GLY A 157 2.52 19.65 -6.48
CA GLY A 157 1.32 19.87 -5.66
C GLY A 157 0.20 18.85 -5.89
N MET A 158 0.37 17.87 -6.78
CA MET A 158 -0.61 16.82 -7.04
C MET A 158 -0.18 15.48 -6.42
N PRO A 159 -1.11 14.69 -5.86
CA PRO A 159 -0.84 13.35 -5.37
C PRO A 159 -0.14 12.48 -6.42
N ALA A 160 0.97 11.84 -6.03
CA ALA A 160 1.73 10.98 -6.92
C ALA A 160 1.04 9.62 -7.14
N ALA A 161 1.04 9.14 -8.39
CA ALA A 161 0.47 7.85 -8.76
C ALA A 161 1.47 6.71 -8.61
N ARG A 162 0.95 5.51 -8.36
CA ARG A 162 1.69 4.29 -8.05
C ARG A 162 1.03 3.08 -8.71
N VAL A 163 1.74 1.95 -8.68
CA VAL A 163 1.14 0.66 -9.06
C VAL A 163 -0.05 0.35 -8.18
N ASP A 164 -1.08 -0.22 -8.79
CA ASP A 164 -2.39 -0.53 -8.22
C ASP A 164 -3.27 0.68 -7.89
N ASP A 165 -2.85 1.90 -8.19
CA ASP A 165 -3.74 3.07 -8.15
C ASP A 165 -4.78 2.98 -9.27
N ILE A 166 -5.94 3.58 -9.03
CA ILE A 166 -7.12 3.45 -9.90
C ILE A 166 -7.43 4.78 -10.57
N GLY A 167 -7.80 4.71 -11.84
CA GLY A 167 -8.35 5.85 -12.55
C GLY A 167 -9.72 5.56 -13.14
N LEU A 168 -10.39 6.62 -13.53
CA LEU A 168 -11.71 6.58 -14.17
C LEU A 168 -11.51 6.69 -15.69
N ALA A 169 -12.04 5.73 -16.44
CA ALA A 169 -12.03 5.71 -17.90
C ALA A 169 -13.44 5.76 -18.47
N PRO A 170 -14.11 6.92 -18.46
CA PRO A 170 -15.53 7.01 -18.79
C PRO A 170 -15.85 6.69 -20.27
N THR A 171 -14.88 6.80 -21.17
CA THR A 171 -15.17 6.73 -22.62
C THR A 171 -15.46 5.33 -23.15
N CYS A 172 -15.16 4.27 -22.38
CA CYS A 172 -15.59 2.93 -22.77
C CYS A 172 -17.03 2.62 -22.35
N PHE A 173 -17.70 3.52 -21.62
CA PHE A 173 -19.08 3.36 -21.14
C PHE A 173 -19.34 2.05 -20.38
N GLY A 174 -18.27 1.44 -19.84
CA GLY A 174 -18.32 0.28 -18.94
C GLY A 174 -19.32 0.48 -17.82
N ILE A 175 -19.82 -0.64 -17.25
CA ILE A 175 -20.73 -0.61 -16.08
C ILE A 175 -20.23 0.44 -15.08
N PRO A 176 -21.00 1.52 -14.87
CA PRO A 176 -20.49 2.67 -14.15
C PRO A 176 -20.09 2.33 -12.70
N PRO A 177 -18.93 2.80 -12.24
CA PRO A 177 -17.96 3.58 -13.01
C PRO A 177 -17.00 2.68 -13.81
N ALA A 178 -16.71 3.06 -15.05
CA ALA A 178 -15.70 2.38 -15.86
C ALA A 178 -14.30 2.73 -15.33
N TRP A 179 -13.62 1.74 -14.75
CA TRP A 179 -12.34 1.93 -14.04
C TRP A 179 -11.16 1.40 -14.85
N PHE A 180 -9.97 1.94 -14.58
CA PHE A 180 -8.70 1.31 -14.91
C PHE A 180 -7.77 1.26 -13.71
N LYS A 181 -6.83 0.31 -13.73
CA LYS A 181 -5.80 0.15 -12.69
C LYS A 181 -4.42 0.20 -13.32
N ILE A 182 -3.51 0.93 -12.69
CA ILE A 182 -2.10 0.98 -13.08
C ILE A 182 -1.44 -0.34 -12.67
N LYS A 183 -0.78 -1.02 -13.61
CA LYS A 183 -0.21 -2.36 -13.41
C LYS A 183 1.30 -2.40 -13.36
N THR A 184 1.98 -1.45 -14.00
CA THR A 184 3.43 -1.31 -13.90
C THR A 184 3.82 0.03 -13.32
N GLY A 185 5.02 0.07 -12.77
CA GLY A 185 5.65 1.28 -12.27
C GLY A 185 7.15 1.19 -12.48
N SER A 186 7.88 2.10 -11.87
CA SER A 186 9.34 2.08 -11.83
C SER A 186 9.89 0.80 -11.19
N SER A 187 10.95 0.27 -11.78
CA SER A 187 11.72 -0.85 -11.22
C SER A 187 12.51 -0.46 -9.96
N ASN A 188 12.83 0.83 -9.77
CA ASN A 188 13.77 1.30 -8.74
C ASN A 188 13.30 2.53 -7.94
N THR A 189 12.11 3.06 -8.19
CA THR A 189 11.58 4.21 -7.44
C THR A 189 10.27 3.82 -6.80
N PHE A 190 10.17 4.06 -5.49
CA PHE A 190 9.01 3.72 -4.68
C PHE A 190 8.43 4.97 -4.03
N ILE A 191 7.12 5.16 -4.16
CA ILE A 191 6.36 6.22 -3.50
C ILE A 191 5.38 5.55 -2.55
N GLY A 192 5.41 5.93 -1.27
CA GLY A 192 4.61 5.28 -0.22
C GLY A 192 4.77 3.76 -0.16
N GLY A 193 5.98 3.25 -0.40
CA GLY A 193 6.30 1.82 -0.34
C GLY A 193 5.84 0.99 -1.55
N VAL A 194 5.33 1.62 -2.61
CA VAL A 194 4.89 0.95 -3.85
C VAL A 194 5.58 1.58 -5.05
N ARG A 195 5.78 0.82 -6.12
CA ARG A 195 6.43 1.27 -7.36
C ARG A 195 5.73 2.52 -7.91
N ALA A 196 6.50 3.57 -8.16
CA ALA A 196 5.98 4.85 -8.66
C ALA A 196 5.54 4.71 -10.12
N ALA A 197 4.36 5.24 -10.47
CA ALA A 197 3.85 5.21 -11.84
C ALA A 197 4.36 6.40 -12.66
N ARG A 198 4.45 6.21 -13.98
CA ARG A 198 5.08 7.13 -14.94
C ARG A 198 4.37 7.10 -16.29
N LEU A 199 4.75 8.03 -17.15
CA LEU A 199 4.42 7.98 -18.58
C LEU A 199 4.80 6.61 -19.16
N GLY A 200 3.88 6.00 -19.90
CA GLY A 200 4.07 4.70 -20.55
C GLY A 200 3.84 3.48 -19.65
N ASP A 201 3.60 3.66 -18.35
CA ASP A 201 3.28 2.53 -17.49
C ASP A 201 1.94 1.90 -17.88
N ILE A 202 1.93 0.56 -17.90
CA ILE A 202 0.82 -0.24 -18.37
C ILE A 202 -0.34 -0.12 -17.38
N CYS A 203 -1.51 0.11 -17.94
CA CYS A 203 -2.78 0.18 -17.25
C CYS A 203 -3.72 -0.88 -17.82
N LYS A 204 -4.69 -1.30 -17.00
CA LYS A 204 -5.69 -2.29 -17.38
C LYS A 204 -7.07 -1.74 -17.02
N ALA A 205 -8.00 -1.69 -17.97
CA ALA A 205 -9.39 -1.28 -17.70
C ALA A 205 -10.35 -2.47 -17.61
N CYS A 206 -10.23 -3.46 -18.51
CA CYS A 206 -11.16 -4.60 -18.58
C CYS A 206 -10.44 -5.97 -18.59
N PRO A 207 -11.11 -7.06 -18.17
CA PRO A 207 -10.43 -8.30 -17.83
C PRO A 207 -10.07 -9.15 -19.05
N THR A 208 -8.77 -9.39 -19.28
CA THR A 208 -8.25 -10.51 -20.13
C THR A 208 -6.96 -11.16 -19.62
N ILE A 209 -6.31 -10.58 -18.61
CA ILE A 209 -5.09 -11.10 -17.99
C ILE A 209 -5.46 -11.61 -16.58
N PRO A 210 -5.09 -12.85 -16.19
CA PRO A 210 -5.27 -13.35 -14.83
C PRO A 210 -4.67 -12.36 -13.83
N GLU A 211 -5.46 -11.92 -12.86
CA GLU A 211 -4.94 -11.10 -11.76
C GLU A 211 -4.04 -11.96 -10.87
N ALA A 212 -2.97 -11.37 -10.34
CA ALA A 212 -2.26 -11.99 -9.23
C ALA A 212 -3.26 -12.16 -8.06
N PRO A 213 -3.20 -13.28 -7.30
CA PRO A 213 -4.13 -13.52 -6.21
C PRO A 213 -4.09 -12.34 -5.22
N SER A 214 -5.23 -11.72 -5.00
CA SER A 214 -5.35 -10.63 -4.04
C SER A 214 -5.09 -11.16 -2.63
N ILE A 215 -4.44 -10.32 -1.83
CA ILE A 215 -4.30 -10.57 -0.40
C ILE A 215 -5.71 -10.53 0.19
N SER A 216 -6.06 -11.53 1.00
CA SER A 216 -7.21 -11.42 1.90
C SER A 216 -6.91 -10.28 2.87
N ALA A 217 -7.43 -9.08 2.56
CA ALA A 217 -7.35 -7.93 3.45
C ALA A 217 -7.86 -8.30 4.86
N GLY A 218 -8.86 -9.20 4.95
CA GLY A 218 -9.38 -9.75 6.20
C GLY A 218 -8.39 -10.62 7.00
N ALA A 219 -7.50 -11.38 6.35
CA ALA A 219 -6.48 -12.16 7.05
C ALA A 219 -5.39 -11.26 7.65
N VAL A 220 -4.95 -10.24 6.90
CA VAL A 220 -3.97 -9.26 7.36
C VAL A 220 -4.57 -8.36 8.44
N LEU A 221 -5.77 -7.81 8.22
CA LEU A 221 -6.50 -7.03 9.23
C LEU A 221 -6.83 -7.85 10.48
N GLY A 222 -7.14 -9.15 10.34
CA GLY A 222 -7.41 -10.05 11.46
C GLY A 222 -6.16 -10.35 12.29
N ALA A 223 -5.01 -10.57 11.66
CA ALA A 223 -3.73 -10.74 12.36
C ALA A 223 -3.31 -9.45 13.08
N ILE A 224 -3.46 -8.30 12.42
CA ILE A 224 -3.20 -6.98 12.98
C ILE A 224 -4.16 -6.68 14.15
N GLY A 225 -5.45 -6.96 13.99
CA GLY A 225 -6.48 -6.73 15.00
C GLY A 225 -6.26 -7.55 16.28
N LYS A 226 -5.77 -8.78 16.16
CA LYS A 226 -5.39 -9.61 17.33
C LYS A 226 -4.20 -9.03 18.07
N VAL A 227 -3.19 -8.52 17.37
CA VAL A 227 -2.01 -7.87 17.99
C VAL A 227 -2.39 -6.54 18.63
N ALA A 228 -3.19 -5.71 17.94
CA ALA A 228 -3.71 -4.47 18.48
C ALA A 228 -4.57 -4.71 19.73
N ALA A 229 -5.42 -5.75 19.73
CA ALA A 229 -6.24 -6.12 20.89
C ALA A 229 -5.41 -6.64 22.08
N VAL A 230 -4.32 -7.37 21.83
CA VAL A 230 -3.41 -7.82 22.91
C VAL A 230 -2.62 -6.66 23.49
N ALA A 231 -2.13 -5.73 22.65
CA ALA A 231 -1.46 -4.52 23.10
C ALA A 231 -2.43 -3.56 23.82
N ALA A 232 -3.67 -3.45 23.35
CA ALA A 232 -4.72 -2.64 23.95
C ALA A 232 -5.25 -3.23 25.27
N LYS A 233 -5.19 -4.54 25.53
CA LYS A 233 -5.64 -5.12 26.81
C LYS A 233 -4.88 -4.58 28.05
N GLY A 234 -3.69 -4.01 27.86
CA GLY A 234 -2.91 -3.37 28.93
C GLY A 234 -3.26 -1.90 29.21
N LEU A 235 -4.12 -1.28 28.40
CA LEU A 235 -4.43 0.14 28.48
C LEU A 235 -5.90 0.43 28.12
N ALA A 236 -6.48 1.52 28.62
CA ALA A 236 -7.86 1.91 28.32
C ALA A 236 -8.08 2.39 26.86
N VAL A 237 -7.34 1.86 25.88
CA VAL A 237 -7.40 2.16 24.45
C VAL A 237 -8.26 1.09 23.76
N LEU A 238 -9.53 1.03 24.14
CA LEU A 238 -10.51 0.10 23.55
C LEU A 238 -11.18 0.75 22.34
N GLY A 239 -11.07 0.12 21.16
CA GLY A 239 -11.92 0.42 20.00
C GLY A 239 -11.24 0.96 18.73
N VAL A 240 -9.91 1.12 18.72
CA VAL A 240 -9.20 1.71 17.58
C VAL A 240 -8.72 0.63 16.60
N VAL A 241 -9.22 0.64 15.36
CA VAL A 241 -8.74 -0.21 14.26
C VAL A 241 -7.32 0.23 13.87
N ALA A 242 -6.46 -0.68 13.45
CA ALA A 242 -5.04 -0.39 13.29
C ALA A 242 -4.65 0.77 12.37
N GLY A 243 -5.42 1.09 11.33
CA GLY A 243 -5.22 2.30 10.54
C GLY A 243 -5.51 3.58 11.33
N ALA A 244 -6.52 3.55 12.20
CA ALA A 244 -6.89 4.65 13.07
C ALA A 244 -5.95 4.82 14.29
N LEU A 245 -5.10 3.83 14.61
CA LEU A 245 -4.12 3.95 15.71
C LEU A 245 -3.06 5.01 15.43
N GLY A 246 -2.64 5.17 14.17
CA GLY A 246 -1.75 6.26 13.73
C GLY A 246 -2.36 7.63 14.01
N ILE A 247 -3.58 7.83 13.50
CA ILE A 247 -4.35 9.07 13.66
C ILE A 247 -4.59 9.36 15.15
N ALA A 248 -4.97 8.35 15.93
CA ALA A 248 -5.19 8.48 17.37
C ALA A 248 -3.91 8.82 18.13
N ALA A 249 -2.76 8.24 17.75
CA ALA A 249 -1.47 8.55 18.35
C ALA A 249 -1.08 10.01 18.07
N ASP A 250 -1.13 10.44 16.81
CA ASP A 250 -0.77 11.80 16.42
C ASP A 250 -1.73 12.84 17.05
N LEU A 251 -3.03 12.54 17.15
CA LEU A 251 -4.00 13.40 17.82
C LEU A 251 -3.81 13.43 19.35
N ALA A 252 -3.51 12.29 19.98
CA ALA A 252 -3.22 12.24 21.42
C ALA A 252 -1.95 13.02 21.76
N GLU A 253 -0.93 12.92 20.90
CA GLU A 253 0.31 13.68 21.06
C GLU A 253 0.16 15.17 20.74
N THR A 254 -0.82 15.57 19.91
CA THR A 254 -1.17 16.98 19.69
C THR A 254 -1.65 17.63 20.99
N ALA A 255 -2.44 16.92 21.79
CA ALA A 255 -2.95 17.41 23.07
C ALA A 255 -1.87 17.56 24.16
N THR A 256 -0.68 16.99 23.93
CA THR A 256 0.44 17.01 24.88
C THR A 256 1.72 17.57 24.26
N ALA A 257 1.64 18.26 23.13
CA ALA A 257 2.80 18.81 22.44
C ALA A 257 3.39 19.99 23.24
N ASP A 258 4.72 20.10 23.23
CA ASP A 258 5.43 21.14 23.98
C ASP A 258 5.47 22.49 23.22
N SER A 259 5.03 22.50 21.96
CA SER A 259 4.92 23.71 21.13
C SER A 259 3.74 23.66 20.16
N GLU A 260 3.24 24.83 19.78
CA GLU A 260 2.17 24.96 18.77
C GLU A 260 2.59 24.42 17.40
N ALA A 261 3.86 24.60 17.03
CA ALA A 261 4.40 24.07 15.77
C ALA A 261 4.41 22.53 15.75
N GLU A 262 4.78 21.91 16.88
CA GLU A 262 4.71 20.45 17.02
C GLU A 262 3.28 19.95 16.99
N ALA A 263 2.36 20.62 17.69
CA ALA A 263 0.94 20.31 17.68
C ALA A 263 0.35 20.40 16.25
N ALA A 264 0.67 21.46 15.52
CA ALA A 264 0.21 21.67 14.14
C ALA A 264 0.73 20.60 13.19
N ASN A 265 2.01 20.21 13.31
CA ASN A 265 2.59 19.16 12.48
C ASN A 265 1.93 17.80 12.73
N LYS A 266 1.70 17.43 14.00
CA LYS A 266 1.04 16.17 14.36
C LYS A 266 -0.42 16.13 13.91
N ALA A 267 -1.14 17.24 14.05
CA ALA A 267 -2.50 17.37 13.53
C ALA A 267 -2.54 17.24 12.00
N ALA A 268 -1.57 17.82 11.28
CA ALA A 268 -1.45 17.70 9.84
C ALA A 268 -1.14 16.25 9.40
N ASP A 269 -0.24 15.56 10.10
CA ASP A 269 0.08 14.15 9.85
C ASP A 269 -1.13 13.23 10.09
N ALA A 270 -1.90 13.48 11.16
CA ALA A 270 -3.15 12.78 11.45
C ALA A 270 -4.18 13.00 10.33
N ALA A 271 -4.33 14.24 9.85
CA ALA A 271 -5.23 14.59 8.77
C ALA A 271 -4.84 13.90 7.45
N LEU A 272 -3.56 13.94 7.07
CA LEU A 272 -3.05 13.27 5.87
C LEU A 272 -3.24 11.75 5.94
N SER A 273 -2.97 11.14 7.10
CA SER A 273 -3.18 9.70 7.31
C SER A 273 -4.66 9.31 7.19
N SER A 274 -5.56 10.13 7.74
CA SER A 274 -7.01 9.93 7.60
C SER A 274 -7.49 10.06 6.16
N ALA A 275 -6.97 11.04 5.42
CA ALA A 275 -7.28 11.23 4.01
C ALA A 275 -6.79 10.05 3.17
N GLN A 276 -5.59 9.53 3.46
CA GLN A 276 -5.06 8.36 2.75
C GLN A 276 -5.92 7.12 3.02
N MET A 277 -6.35 6.90 4.27
CA MET A 277 -7.27 5.81 4.61
C MET A 277 -8.60 5.91 3.87
N ALA A 278 -9.17 7.11 3.75
CA ALA A 278 -10.39 7.33 2.99
C ALA A 278 -10.19 7.06 1.49
N ALA A 279 -9.06 7.50 0.93
CA ALA A 279 -8.71 7.22 -0.47
C ALA A 279 -8.54 5.72 -0.74
N ASP A 280 -7.92 4.99 0.19
CA ASP A 280 -7.74 3.53 0.09
C ASP A 280 -9.06 2.78 0.24
N ALA A 281 -9.97 3.25 1.10
CA ALA A 281 -11.34 2.73 1.18
C ALA A 281 -12.11 2.93 -0.13
N GLY A 282 -11.97 4.11 -0.74
CA GLY A 282 -12.51 4.40 -2.08
C GLY A 282 -11.97 3.44 -3.14
N LYS A 283 -10.67 3.14 -3.11
CA LYS A 283 -10.08 2.11 -3.97
C LYS A 283 -10.67 0.74 -3.72
N MET A 284 -10.80 0.27 -2.48
CA MET A 284 -11.38 -1.05 -2.21
C MET A 284 -12.81 -1.16 -2.75
N ALA A 285 -13.61 -0.11 -2.61
CA ALA A 285 -14.95 -0.05 -3.18
C ALA A 285 -14.93 -0.07 -4.72
N ALA A 286 -14.02 0.69 -5.33
CA ALA A 286 -13.82 0.67 -6.78
C ALA A 286 -13.40 -0.72 -7.27
N GLU A 287 -12.39 -1.35 -6.64
CA GLU A 287 -11.91 -2.71 -6.95
C GLU A 287 -13.01 -3.76 -6.85
N ALA A 288 -13.91 -3.63 -5.88
CA ALA A 288 -15.07 -4.51 -5.75
C ALA A 288 -16.09 -4.35 -6.90
N ALA A 289 -16.09 -3.21 -7.59
CA ALA A 289 -16.90 -2.97 -8.78
C ALA A 289 -16.14 -3.26 -10.10
N MET A 290 -14.81 -3.19 -10.08
CA MET A 290 -13.98 -3.46 -11.25
C MET A 290 -14.21 -4.89 -11.79
N TRP A 291 -14.03 -5.06 -13.11
CA TRP A 291 -14.01 -6.35 -13.80
C TRP A 291 -15.33 -7.14 -13.81
N LYS A 292 -16.40 -6.59 -13.25
CA LYS A 292 -17.74 -7.18 -13.35
C LYS A 292 -18.32 -7.16 -14.76
N ASP A 293 -17.65 -6.44 -15.64
CA ASP A 293 -18.04 -6.23 -17.00
C ASP A 293 -17.10 -7.01 -17.95
N PRO A 294 -17.55 -8.14 -18.52
CA PRO A 294 -16.69 -8.99 -19.33
C PRO A 294 -16.42 -8.33 -20.70
N ALA A 295 -15.16 -8.07 -21.00
CA ALA A 295 -14.75 -7.63 -22.33
C ALA A 295 -14.85 -8.79 -23.34
N LEU A 296 -15.23 -8.50 -24.57
CA LEU A 296 -15.23 -9.47 -25.67
C LEU A 296 -13.77 -9.79 -26.09
N PRO A 297 -13.39 -11.08 -26.19
CA PRO A 297 -12.08 -11.47 -26.71
C PRO A 297 -11.87 -11.02 -28.17
N PRO A 298 -10.62 -10.77 -28.61
CA PRO A 298 -9.35 -11.06 -27.93
C PRO A 298 -8.84 -9.90 -27.05
N THR A 299 -9.53 -8.76 -27.05
CA THR A 299 -9.00 -7.50 -26.52
C THR A 299 -9.48 -7.24 -25.10
N GLY A 300 -8.59 -7.39 -24.12
CA GLY A 300 -8.77 -6.65 -22.87
C GLY A 300 -8.23 -5.26 -23.06
N SER A 301 -8.78 -4.31 -22.32
CA SER A 301 -8.29 -2.93 -22.36
C SER A 301 -6.93 -2.88 -21.67
N ILE A 302 -5.88 -3.08 -22.45
CA ILE A 302 -4.51 -2.73 -22.08
C ILE A 302 -4.29 -1.31 -22.57
N GLY A 303 -3.71 -0.47 -21.73
CA GLY A 303 -3.33 0.86 -22.13
C GLY A 303 -2.13 1.35 -21.35
N ALA A 304 -1.91 2.65 -21.42
CA ALA A 304 -0.83 3.28 -20.69
C ALA A 304 -1.21 4.69 -20.24
N ILE A 305 -0.49 5.21 -19.25
CA ILE A 305 -0.45 6.65 -19.02
C ILE A 305 0.21 7.29 -20.25
N ILE A 306 -0.46 8.26 -20.88
CA ILE A 306 -0.06 8.82 -22.16
C ILE A 306 0.44 10.25 -22.09
N ASP A 307 0.26 10.92 -20.96
CA ASP A 307 0.84 12.24 -20.74
C ASP A 307 1.31 12.39 -19.29
N GLY A 308 2.48 12.99 -19.16
CA GLY A 308 3.07 13.44 -17.90
C GLY A 308 3.75 14.79 -18.04
N SER A 309 3.48 15.53 -19.12
CA SER A 309 4.07 16.83 -19.45
C SER A 309 3.80 17.91 -18.40
N HIS A 310 2.79 17.71 -17.56
CA HIS A 310 2.50 18.54 -16.40
C HIS A 310 3.47 18.31 -15.22
N THR A 311 4.38 17.34 -15.30
CA THR A 311 5.35 17.04 -14.25
C THR A 311 6.77 17.44 -14.63
N ASN A 312 7.52 17.97 -13.66
CA ASN A 312 8.96 18.25 -13.77
C ASN A 312 9.82 17.16 -13.11
N VAL A 313 9.19 16.14 -12.52
CA VAL A 313 9.85 15.02 -11.86
C VAL A 313 9.94 13.87 -12.84
N LEU A 314 11.17 13.48 -13.18
CA LEU A 314 11.46 12.30 -13.98
C LEU A 314 11.79 11.12 -13.06
N ILE A 315 11.17 9.98 -13.32
CA ILE A 315 11.37 8.76 -12.56
C ILE A 315 12.05 7.71 -13.45
N GLY A 316 13.19 7.19 -12.98
CA GLY A 316 13.99 6.18 -13.67
C GLY A 316 13.44 4.76 -13.58
N GLY A 317 14.13 3.82 -14.23
CA GLY A 317 13.78 2.38 -14.22
C GLY A 317 12.97 1.91 -15.41
N PHE A 318 12.81 0.60 -15.57
CA PHE A 318 11.94 0.02 -16.59
C PHE A 318 10.55 -0.28 -16.01
N PRO A 319 9.49 -0.37 -16.85
CA PRO A 319 8.16 -0.75 -16.39
C PRO A 319 8.17 -2.14 -15.74
N MET A 320 7.77 -2.22 -14.48
CA MET A 320 7.80 -3.43 -13.68
C MET A 320 6.49 -3.60 -12.92
N VAL A 321 5.94 -4.82 -12.94
CA VAL A 321 4.77 -5.19 -12.12
C VAL A 321 5.12 -5.20 -10.64
N ASN A 322 4.12 -5.01 -9.79
CA ASN A 322 4.33 -5.22 -8.35
C ASN A 322 4.72 -6.68 -8.11
N ILE A 323 5.79 -6.92 -7.33
CA ILE A 323 6.17 -8.28 -6.96
C ILE A 323 5.02 -8.83 -6.11
N PRO A 324 4.43 -9.99 -6.45
CA PRO A 324 3.38 -10.60 -5.65
C PRO A 324 3.83 -10.69 -4.20
N ASP A 325 2.99 -10.23 -3.27
CA ASP A 325 3.34 -10.25 -1.86
C ASP A 325 3.60 -11.70 -1.41
N PRO A 326 4.84 -12.07 -1.06
CA PRO A 326 5.15 -13.41 -0.62
C PRO A 326 4.41 -13.76 0.67
N VAL A 327 4.00 -12.77 1.48
CA VAL A 327 3.14 -12.98 2.65
C VAL A 327 1.72 -13.32 2.23
N GLY A 328 1.14 -12.62 1.26
CA GLY A 328 -0.12 -13.03 0.65
C GLY A 328 -0.08 -14.46 0.10
N ALA A 329 1.00 -14.84 -0.58
CA ALA A 329 1.19 -16.21 -1.08
C ALA A 329 1.34 -17.24 0.06
N LEU A 330 2.06 -16.88 1.12
CA LEU A 330 2.24 -17.72 2.31
C LEU A 330 0.94 -17.86 3.10
N LEU A 331 0.22 -16.77 3.36
CA LEU A 331 -1.06 -16.74 4.07
C LEU A 331 -2.14 -17.48 3.28
N ASN A 332 -2.18 -17.36 1.95
CA ASN A 332 -3.06 -18.15 1.09
C ASN A 332 -2.67 -19.64 1.03
N ARG A 333 -1.44 -19.99 1.39
CA ARG A 333 -0.97 -21.38 1.51
C ARG A 333 -1.25 -21.93 2.92
N LEU A 334 -1.16 -21.09 3.94
CA LEU A 334 -1.51 -21.43 5.33
C LEU A 334 -3.02 -21.54 5.54
N SER A 335 -3.85 -20.73 4.86
CA SER A 335 -5.31 -20.87 4.91
C SER A 335 -5.83 -22.16 4.25
N ARG A 336 -5.01 -22.82 3.42
CA ARG A 336 -5.27 -24.16 2.87
C ARG A 336 -4.89 -25.28 3.84
N TYR A 337 -4.08 -24.99 4.87
CA TYR A 337 -3.87 -25.89 6.00
C TYR A 337 -5.01 -25.67 7.00
N GLN A 338 -6.16 -26.28 6.72
CA GLN A 338 -7.13 -26.54 7.76
C GLN A 338 -6.49 -27.50 8.76
N VAL A 339 -6.49 -27.14 10.05
CA VAL A 339 -6.20 -28.10 11.11
C VAL A 339 -7.19 -29.26 10.91
N PRO A 340 -6.73 -30.52 10.77
CA PRO A 340 -7.66 -31.64 10.71
C PRO A 340 -8.56 -31.53 11.94
N PRO A 341 -9.89 -31.70 11.81
CA PRO A 341 -10.78 -31.57 12.94
C PRO A 341 -10.24 -32.49 14.05
N GLY A 342 -9.70 -31.86 15.10
CA GLY A 342 -9.37 -32.58 16.31
C GLY A 342 -10.67 -33.19 16.78
N GLU A 343 -10.63 -34.46 17.16
CA GLU A 343 -11.71 -35.12 17.86
C GLU A 343 -12.05 -34.29 19.10
N GLU A 344 -13.03 -33.39 18.96
CA GLU A 344 -13.74 -32.82 20.09
C GLU A 344 -14.48 -34.00 20.73
N GLU A 345 -13.87 -34.61 21.73
CA GLU A 345 -14.62 -35.36 22.73
C GLU A 345 -15.66 -34.41 23.32
N ALA A 346 -16.89 -34.55 22.81
CA ALA A 346 -18.05 -33.84 23.30
C ALA A 346 -18.18 -34.06 24.82
N PRO A 347 -18.42 -33.02 25.62
CA PRO A 347 -18.66 -33.19 27.04
C PRO A 347 -19.97 -33.96 27.22
N LYS A 348 -19.87 -35.22 27.67
CA LYS A 348 -21.03 -36.02 28.08
C LYS A 348 -21.65 -35.38 29.32
N ALA A 349 -22.74 -34.65 29.11
CA ALA A 349 -23.69 -34.32 30.17
C ALA A 349 -24.48 -35.59 30.54
N GLY A 350 -24.63 -35.82 31.85
CA GLY A 350 -24.87 -37.13 32.44
C GLY A 350 -26.22 -37.81 32.15
N THR A 351 -26.20 -39.12 32.34
CA THR A 351 -27.31 -39.86 32.95
C THR A 351 -26.75 -40.72 34.08
N ALA A 352 -27.43 -40.64 35.23
CA ALA A 352 -27.17 -41.43 36.41
C ALA A 352 -27.70 -42.86 36.23
N ALA A 353 -26.93 -43.86 36.67
CA ALA A 353 -27.43 -45.09 37.30
C ALA A 353 -26.28 -45.89 37.95
N CYS A 354 -26.54 -46.35 39.18
CA CYS A 354 -25.87 -47.42 39.95
C CYS A 354 -24.59 -47.07 40.74
N HIS A 355 -24.74 -46.44 41.91
CA HIS A 355 -24.91 -47.10 43.22
C HIS A 355 -25.38 -46.09 44.28
#